data_AF-A0A941SQY4-F1
#
_entry.id   AF-A0A941SQY4-F1
#
_cell.length_a   1.000
_cell.length_b   1.000
_cell.length_c   1.000
_cell.angle_alpha   90.00
_cell.angle_beta   90.00
_cell.angle_gamma   90.00
#
_symmetry.space_group_name_H-M   'P 1'
#
loop_
_entity.id
_entity.type
_entity.pdbx_description
1 polymer ?
#
loop_
_entity_poly.entity_id
_entity_poly.type
_entity_poly.pdbx_seq_one_letter_code
_entity_poly.pdbx_strand_id
1 'polypeptide(L)'
;FMPEEEKRAMGWIDENGKINDRFKTACQGAATSVWCATNAQLDGQGGVYCEDCDSAQAVPADDKSFSGVRPWAIDPVIADKLWELSERMTGVHFAI
;
A
#
# COMPACT_ATOMS: atom_id res chain seq x y z
N PHE A 1 10.00 14.44 -10.88
CA PHE A 1 11.21 13.94 -10.18
C PHE A 1 11.60 15.01 -9.17
N MET A 2 11.76 14.65 -7.89
CA MET A 2 12.16 15.59 -6.84
C MET A 2 13.70 15.81 -6.89
N PRO A 3 14.21 17.04 -7.01
CA PRO A 3 15.64 17.34 -6.98
C PRO A 3 16.32 16.89 -5.68
N GLU A 4 17.64 16.63 -5.73
CA GLU A 4 18.38 16.17 -4.54
C GLU A 4 18.44 17.23 -3.43
N GLU A 5 18.59 18.51 -3.80
CA GLU A 5 18.56 19.64 -2.86
C GLU A 5 17.28 19.64 -2.03
N GLU A 6 16.13 19.39 -2.67
CA GLU A 6 14.83 19.29 -1.99
C GLU A 6 14.77 18.07 -1.06
N LYS A 7 15.29 16.90 -1.49
CA LYS A 7 15.36 15.70 -0.64
C LYS A 7 16.22 15.93 0.61
N ARG A 8 17.33 16.67 0.47
CA ARG A 8 18.19 17.06 1.60
C ARG A 8 17.47 18.03 2.53
N ALA A 9 16.81 19.05 1.99
CA ALA A 9 16.01 20.01 2.76
C ALA A 9 14.87 19.33 3.56
N MET A 10 14.28 18.27 3.01
CA MET A 10 13.24 17.48 3.68
C MET A 10 13.79 16.41 4.66
N GLY A 11 15.11 16.31 4.83
CA GLY A 11 15.75 15.32 5.71
C GLY A 11 15.66 13.87 5.22
N TRP A 12 15.49 13.68 3.91
CA TRP A 12 15.42 12.34 3.31
C TRP A 12 16.82 11.78 3.04
N ILE A 13 17.79 12.65 2.82
CA ILE A 13 19.19 12.35 2.59
C ILE A 13 19.99 13.26 3.53
N ASP A 14 20.85 12.68 4.36
CA ASP A 14 21.71 13.45 5.26
C ASP A 14 22.93 14.05 4.54
N GLU A 15 23.75 14.81 5.26
CA GLU A 15 24.96 15.46 4.73
C GLU A 15 25.96 14.46 4.11
N ASN A 16 25.99 13.22 4.59
CA ASN A 16 26.85 12.15 4.10
C ASN A 16 26.24 11.37 2.91
N GLY A 17 25.04 11.76 2.46
CA GLY A 17 24.33 11.05 1.40
C GLY A 17 23.58 9.80 1.88
N LYS A 18 23.50 9.55 3.20
CA LYS A 18 22.72 8.44 3.74
C LYS A 18 21.24 8.75 3.62
N ILE A 19 20.50 7.83 3.00
CA ILE A 19 19.04 7.90 2.95
C ILE A 19 18.48 7.59 4.34
N ASN A 20 17.48 8.35 4.76
CA ASN A 20 16.76 8.12 6.00
C ASN A 20 16.19 6.69 6.04
N ASP A 21 16.43 5.96 7.14
CA ASP A 21 16.07 4.55 7.27
C ASP A 21 14.54 4.29 7.20
N ARG A 22 13.70 5.34 7.26
CA ARG A 22 12.26 5.26 7.00
C ARG A 22 11.92 4.91 5.54
N PHE A 23 12.84 5.14 4.61
CA PHE A 23 12.61 4.83 3.20
C PHE A 23 13.03 3.39 2.92
N LYS A 24 12.14 2.65 2.26
CA LYS A 24 12.43 1.30 1.81
C LYS A 24 13.40 1.34 0.62
N THR A 25 14.33 0.39 0.59
CA THR A 25 15.03 0.01 -0.63
C THR A 25 14.06 -0.58 -1.65
N ALA A 26 14.46 -0.66 -2.92
CA ALA A 26 13.64 -1.31 -3.95
C ALA A 26 13.28 -2.77 -3.59
N CYS A 27 14.24 -3.53 -3.04
CA CYS A 27 14.01 -4.90 -2.60
C CYS A 27 12.98 -4.97 -1.46
N GLN A 28 13.07 -4.09 -0.46
CA GLN A 28 12.09 -4.01 0.63
C GLN A 28 10.71 -3.58 0.13
N GLY A 29 10.65 -2.69 -0.86
CA GLY A 29 9.39 -2.27 -1.49
C GLY A 29 8.70 -3.40 -2.26
N ALA A 30 9.48 -4.27 -2.91
CA ALA A 30 8.95 -5.43 -3.65
C ALA A 30 8.60 -6.63 -2.76
N ALA A 31 9.18 -6.72 -1.55
CA ALA A 31 9.10 -7.90 -0.70
C ALA A 31 7.66 -8.32 -0.39
N THR A 32 6.79 -7.37 -0.03
CA THR A 32 5.38 -7.68 0.31
C THR A 32 4.63 -8.25 -0.89
N SER A 33 4.82 -7.71 -2.10
CA SER A 33 4.19 -8.25 -3.30
C SER A 33 4.64 -9.68 -3.62
N VAL A 34 5.93 -9.97 -3.44
CA VAL A 34 6.48 -11.33 -3.62
C VAL A 34 5.90 -12.27 -2.56
N TRP A 35 5.84 -11.84 -1.31
CA TRP A 35 5.24 -12.60 -0.22
C TRP A 35 3.77 -12.92 -0.51
N CYS A 36 2.97 -11.93 -0.93
CA CYS A 36 1.57 -12.12 -1.30
C CYS A 36 1.37 -13.16 -2.42
N ALA A 37 2.27 -13.15 -3.41
CA ALA A 37 2.16 -14.01 -4.58
C ALA A 37 2.57 -15.46 -4.32
N THR A 38 3.33 -15.74 -3.25
CA THR A 38 4.05 -17.02 -3.11
C THR A 38 3.92 -17.69 -1.75
N ASN A 39 3.46 -17.00 -0.71
CA ASN A 39 3.42 -17.55 0.63
C ASN A 39 2.14 -18.37 0.87
N ALA A 40 2.31 -19.64 1.24
CA ALA A 40 1.22 -20.58 1.53
C ALA A 40 0.32 -20.15 2.70
N GLN A 41 0.75 -19.22 3.56
CA GLN A 41 -0.11 -18.64 4.60
C GLN A 41 -1.36 -17.93 4.03
N LEU A 42 -1.32 -17.55 2.76
CA LEU A 42 -2.43 -16.89 2.07
C LEU A 42 -3.30 -17.85 1.24
N ASP A 43 -3.03 -19.15 1.30
CA ASP A 43 -3.84 -20.13 0.57
C ASP A 43 -5.30 -20.06 1.04
N GLY A 44 -6.20 -19.73 0.10
CA GLY A 44 -7.63 -19.52 0.38
C GLY A 44 -7.98 -18.20 1.07
N GLN A 45 -7.01 -17.31 1.33
CA GLN A 45 -7.20 -16.00 1.96
C GLN A 45 -7.23 -14.88 0.90
N GLY A 46 -8.20 -14.95 0.00
CA GLY A 46 -8.40 -13.90 -1.01
C GLY A 46 -8.87 -12.57 -0.41
N GLY A 47 -8.38 -11.44 -0.93
CA GLY A 47 -8.88 -10.11 -0.59
C GLY A 47 -8.34 -9.51 0.72
N VAL A 48 -7.36 -10.12 1.36
CA VAL A 48 -6.68 -9.52 2.52
C VAL A 48 -5.80 -8.34 2.11
N TYR A 49 -5.69 -7.35 2.99
CA TYR A 49 -4.75 -6.24 2.83
C TYR A 49 -3.41 -6.66 3.44
N CYS A 50 -2.32 -6.59 2.69
CA CYS A 50 -1.01 -7.01 3.17
C CYS A 50 -0.06 -5.83 3.34
N GLU A 51 0.73 -5.86 4.41
CA GLU A 51 1.81 -4.90 4.66
C GLU A 51 2.99 -5.60 5.32
N ASP A 52 4.20 -5.16 5.01
CA ASP A 52 5.43 -5.65 5.66
C ASP A 52 5.58 -7.19 5.71
N CYS A 53 5.14 -7.85 4.63
CA CYS A 53 5.17 -9.32 4.49
C CYS A 53 4.28 -10.04 5.52
N ASP A 54 3.16 -9.42 5.88
CA ASP A 54 2.11 -10.00 6.70
C ASP A 54 0.73 -9.45 6.29
N SER A 55 -0.34 -9.97 6.88
CA SER A 55 -1.67 -9.38 6.81
C SER A 55 -1.74 -8.15 7.71
N ALA A 56 -2.22 -7.03 7.16
CA ALA A 56 -2.26 -5.76 7.87
C ALA A 56 -3.32 -5.77 8.98
N GLN A 57 -2.96 -5.17 10.11
CA GLN A 57 -3.90 -4.98 11.21
C GLN A 57 -4.95 -3.92 10.84
N ALA A 58 -6.24 -4.20 11.10
CA ALA A 58 -7.28 -3.18 11.00
C ALA A 58 -7.09 -2.14 12.11
N VAL A 59 -7.02 -0.87 11.73
CA VAL A 59 -6.82 0.26 12.65
C VAL A 59 -7.99 1.24 12.59
N PRO A 60 -8.25 2.00 13.67
CA PRO A 60 -9.26 3.05 13.67
C PRO A 60 -9.04 4.11 12.59
N ALA A 61 -10.12 4.80 12.22
CA ALA A 61 -10.10 5.86 11.20
C ALA A 61 -9.16 7.03 11.54
N ASP A 62 -8.94 7.30 12.82
CA ASP A 62 -8.11 8.41 13.33
C ASP A 62 -6.67 8.00 13.63
N ASP A 63 -6.31 6.73 13.43
CA ASP A 63 -4.96 6.21 13.63
C ASP A 63 -3.93 6.97 12.78
N LYS A 64 -2.82 7.37 13.43
CA LYS A 64 -1.77 8.21 12.84
C LYS A 64 -0.52 7.42 12.43
N SER A 65 -0.50 6.11 12.65
CA SER A 65 0.60 5.26 12.22
C SER A 65 0.68 5.20 10.70
N PHE A 66 1.86 4.86 10.16
CA PHE A 66 2.03 4.66 8.73
C PHE A 66 1.59 3.25 8.28
N SER A 67 1.29 2.38 9.24
CA SER A 67 0.87 0.98 9.08
C SER A 67 -0.64 0.83 9.29
N GLY A 68 -1.14 -0.37 9.10
CA GLY A 68 -2.52 -0.76 9.30
C GLY A 68 -3.46 -0.39 8.16
N VAL A 69 -4.51 -1.18 8.04
CA VAL A 69 -5.59 -0.95 7.07
C VAL A 69 -6.73 -0.18 7.72
N ARG A 70 -7.17 0.90 7.06
CA ARG A 70 -8.23 1.78 7.56
C ARG A 70 -9.59 1.26 7.12
N PRO A 71 -10.69 1.60 7.84
CA PRO A 71 -12.00 0.99 7.59
C PRO A 71 -12.50 1.20 6.15
N TRP A 72 -12.27 2.37 5.56
CA TRP A 72 -12.68 2.67 4.18
C TRP A 72 -11.92 1.89 3.11
N ALA A 73 -10.74 1.35 3.41
CA ALA A 73 -9.95 0.55 2.47
C ALA A 73 -10.47 -0.89 2.35
N ILE A 74 -11.29 -1.35 3.31
CA ILE A 74 -11.86 -2.70 3.37
C ILE A 74 -13.40 -2.68 3.44
N ASP A 75 -14.03 -1.55 3.14
CA ASP A 75 -15.49 -1.41 3.13
C ASP A 75 -16.04 -1.94 1.79
N PRO A 76 -16.83 -3.03 1.79
CA PRO A 76 -17.34 -3.63 0.55
C PRO A 76 -18.35 -2.71 -0.16
N VAL A 77 -19.12 -1.90 0.57
CA VAL A 77 -20.12 -0.99 -0.02
C VAL A 77 -19.43 0.15 -0.75
N ILE A 78 -18.31 0.65 -0.20
CA ILE A 78 -17.50 1.68 -0.88
C ILE A 78 -16.80 1.06 -2.10
N ALA A 79 -16.30 -0.17 -1.98
CA ALA A 79 -15.66 -0.89 -3.07
C ALA A 79 -16.61 -1.08 -4.27
N ASP A 80 -17.84 -1.54 -4.04
CA ASP A 80 -18.85 -1.73 -5.09
C ASP A 80 -19.16 -0.41 -5.81
N LYS A 81 -19.37 0.67 -5.06
CA LYS A 81 -19.62 2.01 -5.64
C LYS A 81 -18.45 2.50 -6.49
N LEU A 82 -17.23 2.26 -6.03
CA LEU A 82 -16.02 2.63 -6.77
C LEU A 82 -15.88 1.80 -8.05
N TRP A 83 -16.21 0.51 -7.99
CA TRP A 83 -16.20 -0.38 -9.14
C TRP A 83 -17.16 0.11 -10.23
N GLU A 84 -18.43 0.31 -9.89
CA GLU A 84 -19.45 0.80 -10.83
C GLU A 84 -19.06 2.14 -11.46
N LEU A 85 -18.49 3.05 -10.66
CA LEU A 85 -18.01 4.33 -11.17
C LEU A 85 -16.87 4.14 -12.15
N SER A 86 -15.92 3.26 -11.83
CA SER A 86 -14.76 2.97 -12.68
C SER A 86 -15.18 2.35 -14.02
N GLU A 87 -16.15 1.44 -14.02
CA GLU A 87 -16.71 0.90 -15.27
C GLU A 87 -17.34 1.99 -16.12
N ARG A 88 -18.18 2.86 -15.53
CA ARG A 88 -18.80 3.98 -16.25
C ARG A 88 -17.77 4.95 -16.83
N MET A 89 -16.70 5.23 -16.08
CA MET A 89 -15.66 6.19 -16.50
C MET A 89 -14.76 5.61 -17.59
N THR A 90 -14.48 4.31 -17.54
CA THR A 90 -13.56 3.64 -18.49
C THR A 90 -14.29 3.02 -19.69
N GLY A 91 -15.59 2.80 -19.59
CA GLY A 91 -16.39 2.05 -20.58
C GLY A 91 -16.10 0.54 -20.58
N VAL A 92 -15.32 0.04 -19.62
CA VAL A 92 -15.01 -1.38 -19.47
C VAL A 92 -15.98 -1.99 -18.46
N HIS A 93 -16.66 -3.06 -18.85
CA HIS A 93 -17.60 -3.79 -18.00
C HIS A 93 -17.12 -5.20 -17.74
N PHE A 94 -17.24 -5.65 -16.50
CA PHE A 94 -16.89 -6.99 -16.09
C PHE A 94 -18.16 -7.81 -15.87
N ALA A 95 -18.23 -8.99 -16.49
CA ALA A 95 -19.24 -9.99 -16.13
C ALA A 95 -18.70 -10.76 -14.92
N ILE A 96 -19.24 -10.43 -13.74
CA ILE A 96 -18.92 -11.11 -12.48
C ILE A 96 -19.91 -12.26 -12.27
#